data_AF-A0A519UVG1-F1
#
_entry.id   AF-A0A519UVG1-F1
#
_cell.length_a   1.000
_cell.length_b   1.000
_cell.length_c   1.000
_cell.angle_alpha   90.00
_cell.angle_beta   90.00
_cell.angle_gamma   90.00
#
_symmetry.space_group_name_H-M   'P 1'
#
loop_
_entity.id
_entity.type
_entity.pdbx_description
1 polymer ?
#
loop_
_entity_poly.entity_id
_entity_poly.type
_entity_poly.pdbx_seq_one_letter_code
_entity_poly.pdbx_strand_id
1 'polypeptide(L)'
;MVNYKQANFLLTSCIILFALGLKDDLYGVGPSTKFLLQIVVAIILVIAGDFRLTSFYGVFFLWDVNIIGASLFSIALIIFVNNAFNLIDGVDGLAGTLGAMATLSFGVFFAIAGAYSYAFIAFAMFGSVMGFLMFNYSPAKIFMGDTGALLIGLVAGVLAIKFIELNKIGTKPTPYFNSAPSIAVAVLMVPIFDSLRIFFIRIIHKKPPFKGDRNHVHHRLQRLGFSSNKIVITLAIFGFCMIFLAVALQDIGNFSLISLLITICVLFNAVITYSI
;
A
#
# COMPACT_ATOMS: atom_id res chain seq x y z
N MET A 1 -5.81 -11.48 -29.72
CA MET A 1 -5.34 -12.35 -28.62
C MET A 1 -5.20 -11.50 -27.37
N VAL A 2 -5.82 -11.91 -26.26
CA VAL A 2 -5.64 -11.24 -24.96
C VAL A 2 -4.19 -11.45 -24.51
N ASN A 3 -3.47 -10.37 -24.24
CA ASN A 3 -2.07 -10.45 -23.79
C ASN A 3 -2.03 -10.64 -22.27
N TYR A 4 -1.83 -11.87 -21.82
CA TYR A 4 -1.81 -12.24 -20.39
C TYR A 4 -0.44 -12.04 -19.72
N LYS A 5 0.55 -11.46 -20.41
CA LYS A 5 1.95 -11.43 -19.93
C LYS A 5 2.08 -10.78 -18.55
N GLN A 6 1.48 -9.62 -18.33
CA GLN A 6 1.54 -8.92 -17.04
C GLN A 6 0.80 -9.66 -15.92
N ALA A 7 -0.35 -10.25 -16.24
CA ALA A 7 -1.11 -11.07 -15.28
C ALA A 7 -0.32 -12.31 -14.87
N ASN A 8 0.37 -12.97 -15.81
CA ASN A 8 1.22 -14.12 -15.53
C ASN A 8 2.37 -13.75 -14.58
N PHE A 9 3.07 -12.65 -14.82
CA PHE A 9 4.13 -12.20 -13.90
C PHE A 9 3.59 -11.83 -12.52
N LEU A 10 2.42 -11.20 -12.44
CA LEU A 10 1.78 -10.93 -11.16
C LEU A 10 1.44 -12.23 -10.42
N LEU A 11 0.83 -13.20 -11.10
CA LEU A 11 0.50 -14.50 -10.51
C LEU A 11 1.75 -15.26 -10.05
N THR A 12 2.81 -15.31 -10.87
CA THR A 12 4.08 -15.92 -10.49
C THR A 12 4.65 -15.26 -9.23
N SER A 13 4.66 -13.93 -9.18
CA SER A 13 5.11 -13.17 -8.02
C SER A 13 4.24 -13.41 -6.77
N CYS A 14 2.92 -13.51 -6.92
CA CYS A 14 2.02 -13.89 -5.82
C CYS A 14 2.32 -15.30 -5.32
N ILE A 15 2.57 -16.28 -6.18
CA ILE A 15 2.90 -17.66 -5.78
C ILE A 15 4.21 -17.69 -4.98
N ILE A 16 5.25 -17.01 -5.45
CA ILE A 16 6.55 -16.94 -4.75
C ILE A 16 6.37 -16.30 -3.37
N LEU A 17 5.65 -15.17 -3.31
CA LEU A 17 5.47 -14.43 -2.06
C LEU A 17 4.52 -15.15 -1.09
N PHE A 18 3.52 -15.86 -1.60
CA PHE A 18 2.66 -16.76 -0.83
C PHE A 18 3.48 -17.88 -0.21
N ALA A 19 4.33 -18.56 -0.98
CA ALA A 19 5.18 -19.63 -0.47
C ALA A 19 6.16 -19.13 0.60
N LEU A 20 6.70 -17.91 0.43
CA LEU A 20 7.52 -17.25 1.46
C LEU A 20 6.72 -17.00 2.74
N GLY A 21 5.55 -16.35 2.64
CA GLY A 21 4.72 -16.04 3.79
C GLY A 21 4.27 -17.31 4.52
N LEU A 22 3.86 -18.34 3.77
CA LEU A 22 3.45 -19.63 4.35
C LEU A 22 4.60 -20.30 5.10
N LYS A 23 5.81 -20.25 4.53
CA LYS A 23 7.01 -20.76 5.21
C LYS A 23 7.32 -19.97 6.48
N ASP A 24 7.19 -18.64 6.45
CA ASP A 24 7.41 -17.76 7.60
C ASP A 24 6.40 -18.05 8.72
N ASP A 25 5.11 -18.17 8.37
CA ASP A 25 4.03 -18.48 9.32
C ASP A 25 4.18 -19.89 9.96
N LEU A 26 4.72 -20.87 9.24
CA LEU A 26 4.88 -22.26 9.73
C LEU A 26 6.18 -22.53 10.47
N TYR A 27 7.31 -22.01 9.95
CA TYR A 27 8.66 -22.37 10.42
C TYR A 27 9.51 -21.16 10.81
N GLY A 28 9.05 -19.94 10.54
CA GLY A 28 9.85 -18.73 10.63
C GLY A 28 10.90 -18.62 9.52
N VAL A 29 11.13 -17.40 9.05
CA VAL A 29 12.15 -17.06 8.07
C VAL A 29 12.96 -15.88 8.58
N GLY A 30 14.29 -15.98 8.45
CA GLY A 30 15.17 -14.87 8.81
C GLY A 30 14.83 -13.59 8.02
N PRO A 31 14.89 -12.39 8.64
CA PRO A 31 14.53 -11.13 7.98
C PRO A 31 15.30 -10.88 6.67
N SER A 32 16.56 -11.28 6.60
CA SER A 32 17.40 -11.14 5.39
C SER A 32 16.88 -11.99 4.23
N THR A 33 16.45 -13.23 4.50
CA THR A 33 15.90 -14.13 3.48
C THR A 33 14.54 -13.63 2.99
N LYS A 34 13.71 -13.13 3.91
CA LYS A 34 12.42 -12.52 3.58
C LYS A 34 12.61 -11.31 2.66
N PHE A 35 13.52 -10.42 3.02
CA PHE A 35 13.85 -9.23 2.23
C PHE A 35 14.44 -9.59 0.85
N LEU A 36 15.35 -10.57 0.79
CA LEU A 36 15.93 -11.03 -0.48
C LEU A 36 14.85 -11.54 -1.44
N LEU A 37 13.91 -12.36 -0.95
CA LEU A 37 12.82 -12.86 -1.79
C LEU A 37 11.84 -11.75 -2.22
N GLN A 38 11.58 -10.77 -1.37
CA GLN A 38 10.83 -9.57 -1.77
C GLN A 38 11.54 -8.79 -2.88
N ILE A 39 12.88 -8.67 -2.85
CA ILE A 39 13.66 -8.08 -3.94
C ILE A 39 13.49 -8.87 -5.24
N VAL A 40 13.62 -10.21 -5.19
CA VAL A 40 13.45 -11.06 -6.37
C VAL A 40 12.06 -10.87 -6.98
N VAL A 41 11.02 -10.92 -6.15
CA VAL A 41 9.62 -10.70 -6.57
C VAL A 41 9.44 -9.31 -7.21
N ALA A 42 10.00 -8.26 -6.60
CA ALA A 42 9.93 -6.90 -7.13
C ALA A 42 10.68 -6.76 -8.46
N ILE A 43 11.84 -7.39 -8.63
CA ILE A 43 12.60 -7.41 -9.90
C ILE A 43 11.78 -8.09 -11.00
N ILE A 44 11.15 -9.24 -10.73
CA ILE A 44 10.30 -9.93 -11.70
C ILE A 44 9.19 -9.00 -12.20
N LEU A 45 8.50 -8.33 -11.28
CA LEU A 45 7.40 -7.42 -11.62
C LEU A 45 7.87 -6.20 -12.41
N VAL A 46 8.95 -5.55 -11.98
CA VAL A 46 9.42 -4.30 -12.59
C VAL A 46 10.09 -4.54 -13.93
N ILE A 47 10.96 -5.55 -14.04
CA ILE A 47 11.77 -5.78 -15.23
C ILE A 47 11.04 -6.65 -16.27
N ALA A 48 10.40 -7.74 -15.84
CA ALA A 48 9.73 -8.66 -16.76
C ALA A 48 8.24 -8.35 -16.93
N GLY A 49 7.58 -7.95 -15.84
CA GLY A 49 6.15 -7.60 -15.79
C GLY A 49 5.80 -6.17 -16.16
N ASP A 50 6.79 -5.30 -16.37
CA ASP A 50 6.60 -3.87 -16.70
C ASP A 50 5.70 -3.12 -15.68
N PHE A 51 5.75 -3.53 -14.42
CA PHE A 51 5.10 -2.84 -13.30
C PHE A 51 6.03 -1.76 -12.74
N ARG A 52 6.32 -0.75 -13.56
CA ARG A 52 7.29 0.30 -13.26
C ARG A 52 6.70 1.69 -13.48
N LEU A 53 7.05 2.63 -12.61
CA LEU A 53 6.86 4.07 -12.82
C LEU A 53 7.91 4.61 -13.81
N THR A 54 7.49 5.35 -14.81
CA THR A 54 8.30 5.86 -15.94
C THR A 54 8.66 7.33 -15.76
N SER A 55 8.17 7.97 -14.70
CA SER A 55 8.30 9.39 -14.40
C SER A 55 8.11 9.62 -12.90
N PHE A 56 8.45 10.81 -12.42
CA PHE A 56 8.06 11.30 -11.08
C PHE A 56 6.79 12.16 -11.10
N TYR A 57 6.16 12.37 -12.26
CA TYR A 57 4.81 12.95 -12.38
C TYR A 57 4.65 14.34 -11.73
N GLY A 58 5.72 15.14 -11.75
CA GLY A 58 5.75 16.48 -11.17
C GLY A 58 5.88 16.49 -9.64
N VAL A 59 6.05 15.33 -9.00
CA VAL A 59 6.35 15.25 -7.56
C VAL A 59 7.75 15.84 -7.33
N PHE A 60 7.85 16.77 -6.38
CA PHE A 60 9.07 17.58 -6.14
C PHE A 60 9.57 18.36 -7.37
N PHE A 61 8.67 18.73 -8.30
CA PHE A 61 9.01 19.36 -9.58
C PHE A 61 9.89 18.49 -10.49
N LEU A 62 10.01 17.19 -10.20
CA LEU A 62 10.69 16.21 -11.04
C LEU A 62 9.70 15.54 -11.97
N TRP A 63 10.03 15.52 -13.27
CA TRP A 63 9.20 14.91 -14.30
C TRP A 63 9.87 13.64 -14.81
N ASP A 64 10.95 13.77 -15.56
CA ASP A 64 11.60 12.61 -16.16
C ASP A 64 12.61 11.96 -15.21
N VAL A 65 12.68 10.63 -15.28
CA VAL A 65 13.70 9.84 -14.61
C VAL A 65 14.23 8.82 -15.59
N ASN A 66 15.54 8.52 -15.52
CA ASN A 66 16.10 7.49 -16.37
C ASN A 66 15.51 6.11 -16.01
N ILE A 67 15.57 5.18 -16.96
CA ILE A 67 14.97 3.85 -16.81
C ILE A 67 15.48 3.08 -15.59
N ILE A 68 16.75 3.26 -15.22
CA ILE A 68 17.39 2.60 -14.08
C ILE A 68 16.79 3.15 -12.77
N GLY A 69 16.74 4.48 -12.62
CA GLY A 69 16.18 5.16 -11.45
C GLY A 69 14.70 4.86 -11.26
N ALA A 70 13.92 4.91 -12.35
CA ALA A 70 12.52 4.46 -12.39
C ALA A 70 12.35 3.03 -11.87
N SER A 71 13.21 2.12 -12.34
CA SER A 71 13.14 0.69 -11.96
C SER A 71 13.50 0.50 -10.49
N LEU A 72 14.59 1.10 -10.02
CA LEU A 72 15.02 1.03 -8.62
C LEU A 72 13.97 1.63 -7.68
N PHE A 73 13.39 2.77 -8.04
CA PHE A 73 12.33 3.39 -7.26
C PHE A 73 11.08 2.49 -7.19
N SER A 74 10.67 1.90 -8.31
CA SER A 74 9.52 0.98 -8.35
C SER A 74 9.76 -0.29 -7.52
N ILE A 75 10.97 -0.84 -7.57
CA ILE A 75 11.38 -1.98 -6.73
C ILE A 75 11.27 -1.61 -5.25
N ALA A 76 11.86 -0.48 -4.86
CA ALA A 76 11.81 0.01 -3.49
C ALA A 76 10.36 0.26 -3.02
N LEU A 77 9.52 0.84 -3.88
CA LEU A 77 8.12 1.11 -3.59
C LEU A 77 7.32 -0.18 -3.34
N ILE A 78 7.47 -1.20 -4.19
CA ILE A 78 6.78 -2.49 -4.02
C ILE A 78 7.19 -3.14 -2.69
N ILE A 79 8.49 -3.20 -2.41
CA ILE A 79 9.00 -3.79 -1.16
C ILE A 79 8.50 -3.00 0.05
N PHE A 80 8.51 -1.67 -0.05
CA PHE A 80 8.04 -0.79 1.02
C PHE A 80 6.55 -1.02 1.32
N VAL A 81 5.69 -1.03 0.29
CA VAL A 81 4.24 -1.25 0.47
C VAL A 81 3.96 -2.65 1.02
N ASN A 82 4.67 -3.69 0.57
CA ASN A 82 4.56 -5.05 1.14
C ASN A 82 4.80 -5.06 2.63
N ASN A 83 5.93 -4.50 3.06
CA ASN A 83 6.28 -4.47 4.47
C ASN A 83 5.35 -3.54 5.26
N ALA A 84 4.84 -2.46 4.64
CA ALA A 84 3.90 -1.57 5.29
C ALA A 84 2.59 -2.27 5.66
N PHE A 85 2.03 -3.10 4.77
CA PHE A 85 0.85 -3.93 5.09
C PHE A 85 1.16 -4.98 6.15
N ASN A 86 2.33 -5.61 6.07
CA ASN A 86 2.77 -6.58 7.07
C ASN A 86 2.90 -5.96 8.48
N LEU A 87 3.39 -4.73 8.58
CA LEU A 87 3.58 -4.03 9.85
C LEU A 87 2.27 -3.54 10.50
N ILE A 88 1.22 -3.28 9.72
CA ILE A 88 -0.08 -2.86 10.27
C ILE A 88 -0.99 -4.04 10.64
N ASP A 89 -0.60 -5.28 10.32
CA ASP A 89 -1.30 -6.51 10.68
C ASP A 89 -1.07 -6.90 12.15
N GLY A 90 -1.31 -5.95 13.06
CA GLY A 90 -1.16 -6.12 14.51
C GLY A 90 -2.47 -6.05 15.29
N VAL A 91 -3.59 -5.81 14.60
CA VAL A 91 -4.94 -5.71 15.19
C VAL A 91 -5.95 -6.43 14.30
N ASP A 92 -6.79 -7.26 14.92
CA ASP A 92 -7.92 -7.95 14.28
C ASP A 92 -8.70 -7.02 13.32
N GLY A 93 -8.82 -7.44 12.06
CA GLY A 93 -9.56 -6.72 11.03
C GLY A 93 -8.87 -5.49 10.45
N LEU A 94 -7.74 -5.01 10.98
CA LEU A 94 -7.14 -3.74 10.54
C LEU A 94 -6.51 -3.84 9.14
N ALA A 95 -5.53 -4.71 8.95
CA ALA A 95 -4.86 -4.89 7.66
C ALA A 95 -5.85 -5.34 6.58
N GLY A 96 -6.79 -6.22 6.94
CA GLY A 96 -7.88 -6.63 6.05
C GLY A 96 -8.78 -5.46 5.64
N THR A 97 -9.26 -4.63 6.58
CA THR A 97 -10.15 -3.50 6.27
C THR A 97 -9.47 -2.47 5.37
N LEU A 98 -8.21 -2.12 5.69
CA LEU A 98 -7.45 -1.16 4.88
C LEU A 98 -7.07 -1.74 3.51
N GLY A 99 -6.77 -3.05 3.44
CA GLY A 99 -6.52 -3.76 2.19
C GLY A 99 -7.76 -3.85 1.28
N ALA A 100 -8.91 -4.14 1.87
CA ALA A 100 -10.20 -4.14 1.18
C ALA A 100 -10.54 -2.74 0.65
N MET A 101 -10.39 -1.70 1.48
CA MET A 101 -10.59 -0.31 1.05
C MET A 101 -9.66 0.10 -0.09
N ALA A 102 -8.38 -0.29 -0.03
CA ALA A 102 -7.40 0.03 -1.07
C ALA A 102 -7.74 -0.66 -2.40
N THR A 103 -8.00 -1.96 -2.36
CA THR A 103 -8.32 -2.76 -3.54
C THR A 103 -9.68 -2.38 -4.14
N LEU A 104 -10.69 -2.07 -3.31
CA LEU A 104 -11.96 -1.52 -3.77
C LEU A 104 -11.77 -0.19 -4.50
N SER A 105 -11.01 0.74 -3.91
CA SER A 105 -10.75 2.07 -4.49
C SER A 105 -10.07 1.95 -5.85
N PHE A 106 -8.99 1.18 -5.94
CA PHE A 106 -8.33 0.93 -7.23
C PHE A 106 -9.26 0.22 -8.23
N GLY A 107 -10.05 -0.76 -7.79
CA GLY A 107 -11.02 -1.45 -8.64
C GLY A 107 -12.02 -0.49 -9.29
N VAL A 108 -12.60 0.41 -8.50
CA VAL A 108 -13.50 1.46 -8.97
C VAL A 108 -12.77 2.41 -9.92
N PHE A 109 -11.58 2.89 -9.58
CA PHE A 109 -10.82 3.82 -10.41
C PHE A 109 -10.43 3.22 -11.77
N PHE A 110 -10.00 1.95 -11.79
CA PHE A 110 -9.71 1.25 -13.04
C PHE A 110 -10.96 0.98 -13.87
N ALA A 111 -12.10 0.68 -13.24
CA ALA A 111 -13.37 0.52 -13.95
C ALA A 111 -13.81 1.82 -14.62
N ILE A 112 -13.71 2.96 -13.93
CA ILE A 112 -13.98 4.30 -14.48
C ILE A 112 -13.06 4.59 -15.68
N ALA A 113 -11.79 4.22 -15.57
CA ALA A 113 -10.80 4.42 -16.63
C ALA A 113 -10.87 3.39 -17.78
N GLY A 114 -11.84 2.46 -17.75
CA GLY A 114 -12.00 1.39 -18.75
C GLY A 114 -10.91 0.30 -18.73
N ALA A 115 -10.05 0.29 -17.70
CA ALA A 115 -8.95 -0.66 -17.55
C ALA A 115 -9.40 -1.94 -16.83
N TYR A 116 -10.36 -2.65 -17.43
CA TYR A 116 -11.09 -3.76 -16.80
C TYR A 116 -10.21 -4.90 -16.31
N SER A 117 -9.08 -5.17 -16.95
CA SER A 117 -8.14 -6.22 -16.49
C SER A 117 -7.60 -5.94 -15.09
N TYR A 118 -7.24 -4.69 -14.78
CA TYR A 118 -6.78 -4.33 -13.44
C TYR A 118 -7.93 -4.16 -12.46
N ALA A 119 -9.10 -3.67 -12.92
CA ALA A 119 -10.30 -3.63 -12.11
C ALA A 119 -10.69 -5.03 -11.62
N PHE A 120 -10.62 -6.04 -12.50
CA PHE A 120 -10.87 -7.43 -12.16
C PHE A 120 -9.92 -7.95 -11.08
N ILE A 121 -8.60 -7.71 -11.22
CA ILE A 121 -7.60 -8.11 -10.22
C ILE A 121 -7.90 -7.45 -8.87
N ALA A 122 -8.23 -6.16 -8.88
CA ALA A 122 -8.53 -5.39 -7.67
C ALA A 122 -9.82 -5.87 -6.98
N PHE A 123 -10.90 -6.10 -7.72
CA PHE A 123 -12.16 -6.62 -7.17
C PHE A 123 -12.05 -8.08 -6.71
N ALA A 124 -11.26 -8.91 -7.39
CA ALA A 124 -10.97 -10.28 -6.95
C ALA A 124 -10.24 -10.27 -5.60
N MET A 125 -9.25 -9.39 -5.44
CA MET A 125 -8.54 -9.23 -4.17
C MET A 125 -9.47 -8.67 -3.08
N PHE A 126 -10.29 -7.67 -3.39
CA PHE A 126 -11.31 -7.14 -2.49
C PHE A 126 -12.26 -8.23 -2.01
N GLY A 127 -12.83 -9.04 -2.92
CA GLY A 127 -13.73 -10.13 -2.58
C GLY A 127 -13.08 -11.19 -1.68
N SER A 128 -11.82 -11.55 -1.97
CA SER A 128 -11.04 -12.47 -1.13
C SER A 128 -10.83 -11.93 0.29
N VAL A 129 -10.44 -10.65 0.41
CA VAL A 129 -10.22 -10.00 1.72
C VAL A 129 -11.54 -9.83 2.48
N MET A 130 -12.65 -9.53 1.81
CA MET A 130 -13.98 -9.51 2.44
C MET A 130 -14.39 -10.88 2.96
N GLY A 131 -14.10 -11.95 2.21
CA GLY A 131 -14.27 -13.34 2.65
C GLY A 131 -13.49 -13.65 3.93
N PHE A 132 -12.23 -13.22 3.98
CA PHE A 132 -11.37 -13.33 5.16
C PHE A 132 -11.88 -12.50 6.35
N LEU A 133 -12.30 -11.25 6.13
CA LEU A 133 -12.74 -10.32 7.17
C LEU A 133 -13.96 -10.84 7.95
N MET A 134 -14.84 -11.64 7.33
CA MET A 134 -15.94 -12.30 8.04
C MET A 134 -15.47 -13.16 9.22
N PHE A 135 -14.24 -13.68 9.16
CA PHE A 135 -13.66 -14.52 10.21
C PHE A 135 -12.58 -13.79 11.02
N ASN A 136 -12.00 -12.70 10.50
CA ASN A 136 -10.93 -11.95 11.16
C ASN A 136 -11.42 -10.69 11.90
N TYR A 137 -12.65 -10.22 11.67
CA TYR A 137 -13.21 -9.12 12.44
C TYR A 137 -13.28 -9.47 13.94
N SER A 138 -12.96 -8.52 14.82
CA SER A 138 -12.73 -8.82 16.24
C SER A 138 -14.01 -9.27 16.95
N PRO A 139 -13.97 -10.38 17.73
CA PRO A 139 -12.80 -11.22 18.03
C PRO A 139 -12.43 -12.18 16.87
N ALA A 140 -11.17 -12.16 16.45
CA ALA A 140 -10.71 -12.93 15.29
C ALA A 140 -10.72 -14.46 15.52
N LYS A 141 -11.25 -15.20 14.55
CA LYS A 141 -11.22 -16.67 14.48
C LYS A 141 -10.03 -17.21 13.69
N ILE A 142 -9.57 -16.44 12.71
CA ILE A 142 -8.39 -16.72 11.90
C ILE A 142 -7.52 -15.46 11.84
N PHE A 143 -6.21 -15.65 11.78
CA PHE A 143 -5.24 -14.57 11.61
C PHE A 143 -4.80 -14.47 10.15
N MET A 144 -4.41 -13.27 9.73
CA MET A 144 -3.97 -13.01 8.35
C MET A 144 -2.59 -13.63 8.08
N GLY A 145 -1.68 -13.48 9.05
CA GLY A 145 -0.31 -13.96 8.93
C GLY A 145 0.50 -13.18 7.89
N ASP A 146 1.78 -13.52 7.78
CA ASP A 146 2.65 -12.92 6.79
C ASP A 146 2.20 -13.25 5.37
N THR A 147 1.62 -14.44 5.18
CA THR A 147 1.05 -14.89 3.91
C THR A 147 0.03 -13.90 3.34
N GLY A 148 -0.98 -13.52 4.13
CA GLY A 148 -2.05 -12.64 3.67
C GLY A 148 -1.60 -11.19 3.53
N ALA A 149 -0.87 -10.68 4.52
CA ALA A 149 -0.47 -9.28 4.56
C ALA A 149 0.50 -8.92 3.42
N LEU A 150 1.45 -9.81 3.11
CA LEU A 150 2.39 -9.62 2.00
C LEU A 150 1.68 -9.64 0.64
N LEU A 151 0.69 -10.52 0.44
CA LEU A 151 -0.09 -10.57 -0.80
C LEU A 151 -0.95 -9.31 -0.99
N ILE A 152 -1.62 -8.83 0.07
CA ILE A 152 -2.38 -7.57 0.03
C ILE A 152 -1.46 -6.42 -0.37
N GLY A 153 -0.31 -6.29 0.30
CA GLY A 153 0.66 -5.26 -0.03
C GLY A 153 1.18 -5.33 -1.46
N LEU A 154 1.43 -6.54 -1.97
CA LEU A 154 1.97 -6.73 -3.32
C LEU A 154 0.98 -6.28 -4.38
N VAL A 155 -0.26 -6.76 -4.27
CA VAL A 155 -1.33 -6.41 -5.21
C VAL A 155 -1.64 -4.92 -5.11
N ALA A 156 -1.76 -4.37 -3.90
CA ALA A 156 -2.04 -2.95 -3.71
C ALA A 156 -0.94 -2.04 -4.28
N GLY A 157 0.34 -2.38 -4.06
CA GLY A 157 1.48 -1.63 -4.61
C GLY A 157 1.56 -1.68 -6.13
N VAL A 158 1.32 -2.86 -6.71
CA VAL A 158 1.26 -3.03 -8.18
C VAL A 158 0.10 -2.25 -8.80
N LEU A 159 -1.08 -2.31 -8.19
CA LEU A 159 -2.26 -1.55 -8.63
C LEU A 159 -2.00 -0.04 -8.54
N ALA A 160 -1.33 0.43 -7.48
CA ALA A 160 -0.94 1.83 -7.34
C ALA A 160 -0.01 2.28 -8.48
N ILE A 161 1.02 1.50 -8.82
CA ILE A 161 1.92 1.81 -9.95
C ILE A 161 1.15 1.89 -11.26
N LYS A 162 0.29 0.91 -11.56
CA LYS A 162 -0.50 0.91 -12.80
C LYS A 162 -1.53 2.03 -12.85
N PHE A 163 -2.11 2.41 -11.71
CA PHE A 163 -3.04 3.52 -11.64
C PHE A 163 -2.35 4.86 -11.95
N ILE A 164 -1.13 5.06 -11.43
CA ILE A 164 -0.31 6.24 -11.72
C ILE A 164 0.08 6.28 -13.21
N GLU A 165 0.57 5.17 -13.76
CA GLU A 165 0.94 5.06 -15.18
C GLU A 165 -0.22 5.31 -16.13
N LEU A 166 -1.40 4.75 -15.81
CA LEU A 166 -2.61 4.91 -16.63
C LEU A 166 -3.04 6.37 -16.77
N ASN A 167 -2.71 7.19 -15.77
CA ASN A 167 -3.05 8.60 -15.70
C ASN A 167 -1.84 9.52 -15.95
N LYS A 168 -0.78 9.01 -16.60
CA LYS A 168 0.39 9.80 -16.95
C LYS A 168 0.01 10.96 -17.87
N ILE A 169 0.29 12.18 -17.41
CA ILE A 169 0.12 13.40 -18.21
C ILE A 169 0.93 13.26 -19.51
N GLY A 170 0.31 13.58 -20.65
CA GLY A 170 0.92 13.50 -21.97
C GLY A 170 0.71 12.18 -22.71
N THR A 171 0.19 11.13 -22.06
CA THR A 171 -0.20 9.87 -22.77
C THR A 171 -1.59 9.94 -23.39
N LYS A 172 -2.48 10.79 -22.85
CA LYS A 172 -3.84 11.02 -23.31
C LYS A 172 -4.16 12.52 -23.26
N PRO A 173 -5.14 13.01 -24.05
CA PRO A 173 -5.54 14.42 -24.05
C PRO A 173 -5.95 14.93 -22.66
N THR A 174 -6.64 14.09 -21.90
CA THR A 174 -7.03 14.35 -20.51
C THR A 174 -6.87 13.06 -19.70
N PRO A 175 -6.10 13.06 -18.60
CA PRO A 175 -6.07 11.90 -17.69
C PRO A 175 -7.46 11.74 -17.02
N TYR A 176 -7.80 10.53 -16.58
CA TYR A 176 -9.04 10.32 -15.82
C TYR A 176 -8.94 10.93 -14.42
N PHE A 177 -7.73 10.97 -13.87
CA PHE A 177 -7.41 11.56 -12.58
C PHE A 177 -6.17 12.43 -12.69
N ASN A 178 -6.30 13.74 -12.45
CA ASN A 178 -5.23 14.72 -12.68
C ASN A 178 -4.04 14.52 -11.73
N SER A 179 -4.31 14.23 -10.46
CA SER A 179 -3.27 13.99 -9.43
C SER A 179 -3.18 12.52 -9.02
N ALA A 180 -3.04 11.61 -9.99
CA ALA A 180 -3.01 10.17 -9.75
C ALA A 180 -1.94 9.70 -8.73
N PRO A 181 -0.68 10.19 -8.73
CA PRO A 181 0.27 9.90 -7.64
C PRO A 181 -0.28 10.22 -6.25
N SER A 182 -0.92 11.37 -6.09
CA SER A 182 -1.47 11.82 -4.80
C SER A 182 -2.63 10.96 -4.35
N ILE A 183 -3.51 10.59 -5.28
CA ILE A 183 -4.64 9.70 -5.01
C ILE A 183 -4.14 8.29 -4.64
N ALA A 184 -3.13 7.76 -5.33
CA ALA A 184 -2.52 6.49 -4.98
C ALA A 184 -1.91 6.50 -3.57
N VAL A 185 -1.21 7.58 -3.21
CA VAL A 185 -0.70 7.79 -1.86
C VAL A 185 -1.84 7.87 -0.85
N ALA A 186 -2.93 8.57 -1.15
CA ALA A 186 -4.10 8.68 -0.27
C ALA A 186 -4.74 7.31 0.00
N VAL A 187 -4.88 6.48 -1.04
CA VAL A 187 -5.43 5.12 -0.93
C VAL A 187 -4.60 4.23 -0.01
N LEU A 188 -3.28 4.39 -0.02
CA LEU A 188 -2.34 3.61 0.80
C LEU A 188 -1.81 4.39 2.01
N MET A 189 -2.44 5.51 2.36
CA MET A 189 -1.82 6.49 3.25
C MET A 189 -1.58 5.94 4.65
N VAL A 190 -2.56 5.22 5.21
CA VAL A 190 -2.46 4.69 6.58
C VAL A 190 -1.25 3.75 6.75
N PRO A 191 -1.08 2.67 5.96
CA PRO A 191 0.10 1.81 6.08
C PRO A 191 1.41 2.53 5.71
N ILE A 192 1.41 3.36 4.66
CA ILE A 192 2.62 4.07 4.21
C ILE A 192 3.11 5.05 5.28
N PHE A 193 2.23 5.90 5.80
CA PHE A 193 2.58 6.93 6.77
C PHE A 193 3.09 6.33 8.08
N ASP A 194 2.41 5.30 8.62
CA ASP A 194 2.83 4.66 9.87
C ASP A 194 4.22 4.01 9.72
N SER A 195 4.46 3.35 8.59
CA SER A 195 5.74 2.71 8.28
C SER A 195 6.86 3.73 8.08
N LEU A 196 6.64 4.79 7.31
CA LEU A 196 7.61 5.88 7.11
C LEU A 196 7.95 6.56 8.43
N ARG A 197 6.94 6.88 9.24
CA ARG A 197 7.13 7.51 10.55
C ARG A 197 8.07 6.69 11.43
N ILE A 198 7.82 5.39 11.53
CA ILE A 198 8.64 4.51 12.37
C ILE A 198 10.05 4.34 11.80
N PHE A 199 10.16 4.23 10.48
CA PHE A 199 11.45 4.21 9.80
C PHE A 199 12.30 5.44 10.15
N PHE A 200 11.75 6.66 10.03
CA PHE A 200 12.45 7.90 10.37
C PHE A 200 12.77 8.02 11.86
N ILE A 201 11.81 7.69 12.76
CA ILE A 201 12.05 7.70 14.20
C ILE A 201 13.23 6.78 14.55
N ARG A 202 13.31 5.59 13.96
CA ARG A 202 14.41 4.64 14.21
C ARG A 202 15.75 5.16 13.72
N ILE A 203 15.80 5.76 12.54
CA ILE A 203 17.03 6.38 12.01
C ILE A 203 17.53 7.46 12.95
N ILE A 204 16.66 8.36 13.41
CA ILE A 204 17.02 9.43 14.36
C ILE A 204 17.58 8.85 15.65
N HIS A 205 17.01 7.74 16.13
CA HIS A 205 17.47 7.05 17.34
C HIS A 205 18.60 6.03 17.09
N LYS A 206 19.19 5.98 15.89
CA LYS A 206 20.25 5.03 15.49
C LYS A 206 19.87 3.55 15.73
N LYS A 207 18.57 3.21 15.65
CA LYS A 207 18.06 1.83 15.77
C LYS A 207 17.88 1.20 14.39
N PRO A 208 18.01 -0.13 14.25
CA PRO A 208 17.79 -0.81 12.98
C PRO A 208 16.35 -0.56 12.46
N PRO A 209 16.18 -0.09 11.21
CA PRO A 209 14.89 0.37 10.69
C PRO A 209 13.85 -0.75 10.50
N PHE A 210 14.25 -2.03 10.50
CA PHE A 210 13.37 -3.18 10.25
C PHE A 210 13.12 -4.07 11.47
N LYS A 211 13.58 -3.68 12.68
CA LYS A 211 13.32 -4.44 13.91
C LYS A 211 11.92 -4.13 14.43
N GLY A 212 11.06 -5.12 14.74
CA GLY A 212 9.70 -4.89 15.25
C GLY A 212 9.64 -3.91 16.44
N ASP A 213 8.63 -3.03 16.47
CA ASP A 213 8.46 -2.00 17.51
C ASP A 213 6.96 -1.85 17.85
N ARG A 214 6.65 -1.40 19.07
CA ARG A 214 5.28 -1.18 19.56
C ARG A 214 4.81 0.27 19.38
N ASN A 215 5.43 1.01 18.46
CA ASN A 215 5.15 2.43 18.24
C ASN A 215 4.26 2.72 17.02
N HIS A 216 3.72 1.67 16.40
CA HIS A 216 2.71 1.75 15.35
C HIS A 216 1.44 2.45 15.85
N VAL A 217 0.77 3.18 14.95
CA VAL A 217 -0.44 3.94 15.28
C VAL A 217 -1.49 3.09 16.00
N HIS A 218 -1.64 1.81 15.61
CA HIS A 218 -2.57 0.91 16.27
C HIS A 218 -2.20 0.63 17.75
N HIS A 219 -0.93 0.39 18.06
CA HIS A 219 -0.48 0.22 19.45
C HIS A 219 -0.62 1.49 20.29
N ARG A 220 -0.51 2.66 19.66
CA ARG A 220 -0.71 3.95 20.31
C ARG A 220 -2.17 4.17 20.66
N LEU A 221 -3.09 3.86 19.75
CA LEU A 221 -4.52 3.89 20.02
C LEU A 221 -4.93 2.85 21.07
N GLN A 222 -4.32 1.66 21.07
CA GLN A 222 -4.52 0.67 22.16
C GLN A 222 -4.13 1.25 23.53
N ARG A 223 -3.01 1.99 23.62
CA ARG A 223 -2.61 2.66 24.88
C ARG A 223 -3.59 3.73 25.36
N LEU A 224 -4.34 4.34 24.44
CA LEU A 224 -5.45 5.26 24.76
C LEU A 224 -6.73 4.53 25.21
N GLY A 225 -6.70 3.20 25.35
CA GLY A 225 -7.85 2.40 25.76
C GLY A 225 -8.83 2.07 24.63
N PHE A 226 -8.43 2.24 23.37
CA PHE A 226 -9.29 1.88 22.24
C PHE A 226 -9.34 0.36 22.07
N SER A 227 -10.53 -0.20 21.90
CA SER A 227 -10.71 -1.59 21.50
C SER A 227 -10.32 -1.79 20.03
N SER A 228 -10.01 -3.03 19.63
CA SER A 228 -9.66 -3.38 18.25
C SER A 228 -10.65 -2.80 17.23
N ASN A 229 -11.95 -2.95 17.48
CA ASN A 229 -13.00 -2.42 16.61
C ASN A 229 -12.96 -0.89 16.50
N LYS A 230 -12.74 -0.17 17.60
CA LYS A 230 -12.60 1.30 17.58
C LYS A 230 -11.38 1.73 16.75
N ILE A 231 -10.27 1.00 16.85
CA ILE A 231 -9.06 1.29 16.06
C ILE A 231 -9.33 1.11 14.57
N VAL A 232 -9.91 -0.03 14.18
CA VAL A 232 -10.25 -0.33 12.79
C VAL A 232 -11.17 0.74 12.23
N ILE A 233 -12.27 1.07 12.92
CA ILE A 233 -13.24 2.07 12.47
C ILE A 233 -12.58 3.46 12.35
N THR A 234 -11.80 3.88 13.36
CA THR A 234 -11.13 5.19 13.35
C THR A 234 -10.19 5.31 12.15
N LEU A 235 -9.35 4.30 11.92
CA LEU A 235 -8.39 4.32 10.82
C LEU A 235 -9.03 4.12 9.45
N ALA A 236 -10.14 3.37 9.36
CA ALA A 236 -10.91 3.23 8.13
C ALA A 236 -11.60 4.55 7.75
N ILE A 237 -12.25 5.23 8.71
CA ILE A 237 -12.85 6.56 8.49
C ILE A 237 -11.76 7.55 8.07
N PHE A 238 -10.64 7.58 8.78
CA PHE A 238 -9.52 8.44 8.42
C PHE A 238 -9.02 8.17 6.99
N GLY A 239 -8.78 6.90 6.63
CA GLY A 239 -8.37 6.52 5.29
C GLY A 239 -9.39 6.89 4.20
N PHE A 240 -10.69 6.68 4.46
CA PHE A 240 -11.76 7.10 3.55
C PHE A 240 -11.76 8.62 3.34
N CYS A 241 -11.64 9.41 4.42
CA CYS A 241 -11.55 10.87 4.33
C CYS A 241 -10.33 11.32 3.51
N MET A 242 -9.18 10.66 3.66
CA MET A 242 -7.97 10.97 2.88
C MET A 242 -8.17 10.69 1.38
N ILE A 243 -8.79 9.56 1.04
CA ILE A 243 -9.11 9.21 -0.35
C ILE A 243 -10.10 10.22 -0.94
N PHE A 244 -11.18 10.51 -0.21
CA PHE A 244 -12.19 11.49 -0.62
C PHE A 244 -11.58 12.87 -0.87
N LEU A 245 -10.77 13.36 0.07
CA LEU A 245 -10.08 14.65 -0.04
C LEU A 245 -9.14 14.68 -1.26
N ALA A 246 -8.39 13.60 -1.49
CA ALA A 246 -7.47 13.53 -2.62
C ALA A 246 -8.19 13.54 -3.98
N VAL A 247 -9.34 12.88 -4.08
CA VAL A 247 -10.17 12.89 -5.29
C VAL A 247 -10.83 14.26 -5.49
N ALA A 248 -11.34 14.87 -4.41
CA ALA A 248 -12.02 16.17 -4.46
C ALA A 248 -11.07 17.33 -4.79
N LEU A 249 -9.82 17.26 -4.33
CA LEU A 249 -8.80 18.31 -4.54
C LEU A 249 -7.76 17.94 -5.61
N GLN A 250 -8.07 17.01 -6.50
CA GLN A 250 -7.09 16.50 -7.47
C GLN A 250 -6.52 17.56 -8.44
N ASP A 251 -7.15 18.74 -8.54
CA ASP A 251 -6.74 19.80 -9.46
C ASP A 251 -5.67 20.75 -8.88
N ILE A 252 -5.35 20.66 -7.58
CA ILE A 252 -4.32 21.52 -6.95
C ILE A 252 -2.88 21.09 -7.27
N GLY A 253 -2.72 19.97 -7.98
CA GLY A 253 -1.45 19.39 -8.39
C GLY A 253 -0.83 18.42 -7.37
N ASN A 254 0.03 17.53 -7.87
CA ASN A 254 0.53 16.40 -7.07
C ASN A 254 1.33 16.82 -5.84
N PHE A 255 2.24 17.78 -5.99
CA PHE A 255 3.10 18.23 -4.89
C PHE A 255 2.27 18.83 -3.75
N SER A 256 1.42 19.82 -4.07
CA SER A 256 0.56 20.50 -3.10
C SER A 256 -0.38 19.53 -2.38
N LEU A 257 -0.97 18.58 -3.12
CA LEU A 257 -1.89 17.61 -2.56
C LEU A 257 -1.18 16.60 -1.66
N ILE A 258 -0.03 16.04 -2.06
CA ILE A 258 0.76 15.15 -1.21
C ILE A 258 1.21 15.88 0.06
N SER A 259 1.66 17.13 -0.05
CA SER A 259 2.04 17.94 1.13
C SER A 259 0.86 18.13 2.08
N LEU A 260 -0.34 18.48 1.58
CA LEU A 260 -1.55 18.60 2.38
C LEU A 260 -1.88 17.29 3.10
N LEU A 261 -1.87 16.16 2.38
CA LEU A 261 -2.20 14.86 2.95
C LEU A 261 -1.20 14.46 4.05
N ILE A 262 0.10 14.69 3.83
CA ILE A 262 1.14 14.44 4.84
C ILE A 262 0.92 15.33 6.07
N THR A 263 0.62 16.62 5.89
CA THR A 263 0.33 17.53 7.00
C THR A 263 -0.84 17.03 7.85
N ILE A 264 -1.93 16.58 7.23
CA ILE A 264 -3.08 16.02 7.95
C ILE A 264 -2.66 14.77 8.75
N CYS A 265 -1.86 13.88 8.17
CA CYS A 265 -1.34 12.72 8.89
C CYS A 265 -0.45 13.08 10.08
N VAL A 266 0.41 14.09 9.92
CA VAL A 266 1.27 14.60 11.01
C VAL A 266 0.42 15.19 12.13
N LEU A 267 -0.59 16.00 11.81
CA LEU A 267 -1.52 16.57 12.79
C LEU A 267 -2.30 15.47 13.53
N PHE A 268 -2.87 14.52 12.80
CA PHE A 268 -3.56 13.36 13.38
C PHE A 268 -2.64 12.59 14.35
N ASN A 269 -1.39 12.35 13.94
CA ASN A 269 -0.40 11.70 14.78
C ASN A 269 -0.01 12.53 16.00
N ALA A 270 0.09 13.86 15.86
CA ALA A 270 0.39 14.77 16.96
C ALA A 270 -0.72 14.72 18.00
N VAL A 271 -1.99 14.78 17.59
CA VAL A 271 -3.15 14.65 18.49
C VAL A 271 -3.09 13.33 19.26
N ILE A 272 -2.85 12.20 18.58
CA ILE A 272 -2.67 10.91 19.28
C ILE A 272 -1.49 10.96 20.26
N THR A 273 -0.42 11.69 19.94
CA THR A 273 0.76 11.81 20.80
C THR A 273 0.50 12.59 22.07
N TYR A 274 -0.20 13.72 21.98
CA TYR A 274 -0.51 14.55 23.13
C TYR A 274 -1.59 13.93 24.04
N SER A 275 -2.39 13.00 23.51
CA SER A 275 -3.43 12.31 24.29
C SER A 275 -2.93 11.10 25.08
N ILE A 276 -1.71 10.59 24.81
CA ILE A 276 -1.11 9.42 25.50
C ILE A 276 -0.38 9.90 26.75
#